data_AF-A0A8C7MMQ5-F1
#
_entry.id   AF-A0A8C7MMQ5-F1
#
_cell.length_a   1.000
_cell.length_b   1.000
_cell.length_c   1.000
_cell.angle_alpha   90.00
_cell.angle_beta   90.00
_cell.angle_gamma   90.00
#
_symmetry.space_group_name_H-M   'P 1'
#
loop_
_entity.id
_entity.type
_entity.pdbx_description
1 polymer ?
#
loop_
_entity_poly.entity_id
_entity_poly.type
_entity_poly.pdbx_seq_one_letter_code
_entity_poly.pdbx_strand_id
1 'polypeptide(L)'
;MSANKDCPPLLIILLLALLNGSSSFAAPSDVSWTNHTATLPLRPNGDMYDLLQLHSDDYYDTFTDPPSHPPPAPSQGTNPQPCDYDPCRELQPPCAQLAASSGCLCPGVSGPHAAPEAPYLKRLSMDGSGVVVQWCAPFSFVTHYEVVVGALEPLLFGVDQRSGTVRGMGQGAEVCVVAVNYAGVSERQEGSCTMYKPPGDSSVALKAGLIGGALGLLLLLSLAVLLWRHRARRKADARITQATEETL
;
A
#
# COMPACT_ATOMS: atom_id res chain seq x y z
N MET A 1 -66.50 9.78 8.08
CA MET A 1 -66.10 10.70 6.99
C MET A 1 -64.60 10.51 6.77
N SER A 2 -64.23 9.76 5.74
CA SER A 2 -62.83 9.44 5.42
C SER A 2 -62.29 10.53 4.50
N ALA A 3 -61.28 11.26 4.97
CA ALA A 3 -60.64 12.33 4.21
C ALA A 3 -59.60 11.71 3.27
N ASN A 4 -59.99 11.49 2.01
CA ASN A 4 -59.03 11.26 0.93
C ASN A 4 -58.28 12.58 0.70
N LYS A 5 -56.96 12.54 0.91
CA LYS A 5 -56.07 13.69 0.77
C LYS A 5 -55.41 13.56 -0.59
N ASP A 6 -55.93 14.30 -1.56
CA ASP A 6 -55.40 14.33 -2.92
C ASP A 6 -53.91 14.69 -2.90
N CYS A 7 -53.10 13.72 -3.33
CA CYS A 7 -51.67 13.89 -3.52
C CYS A 7 -51.47 14.67 -4.84
N PRO A 8 -50.72 15.78 -4.86
CA PRO A 8 -50.56 16.58 -6.08
C PRO A 8 -49.87 15.74 -7.17
N PRO A 9 -50.40 15.73 -8.41
CA PRO A 9 -49.97 14.82 -9.48
C PRO A 9 -48.49 14.96 -9.86
N LEU A 10 -47.85 16.07 -9.51
CA LEU A 10 -46.42 16.32 -9.74
C LEU A 10 -45.51 15.37 -8.94
N LEU A 11 -45.93 14.93 -7.75
CA LEU A 11 -45.13 14.07 -6.89
C LEU A 11 -45.13 12.62 -7.41
N ILE A 12 -46.26 12.18 -7.97
CA ILE A 12 -46.39 10.89 -8.65
C ILE A 12 -45.57 10.89 -9.96
N ILE A 13 -45.61 11.97 -10.74
CA ILE A 13 -44.83 12.09 -11.98
C ILE A 13 -43.32 12.07 -11.69
N LEU A 14 -42.87 12.74 -10.62
CA LEU A 14 -41.46 12.74 -10.22
C LEU A 14 -40.99 11.36 -9.73
N LEU A 15 -41.84 10.64 -8.98
CA LEU A 15 -41.56 9.27 -8.52
C LEU A 15 -41.52 8.28 -9.69
N LEU A 16 -42.41 8.40 -10.67
CA LEU A 16 -42.42 7.55 -11.87
C LEU A 16 -41.21 7.81 -12.77
N ALA A 17 -40.75 9.07 -12.89
CA ALA A 17 -39.54 9.40 -13.65
C ALA A 17 -38.26 8.84 -13.00
N LEU A 18 -38.20 8.76 -11.66
CA LEU A 18 -37.07 8.17 -10.93
C LEU A 18 -37.04 6.63 -11.03
N LEU A 19 -38.20 5.99 -11.09
CA LEU A 19 -38.32 4.53 -11.23
C LEU A 19 -37.98 4.05 -12.64
N ASN A 20 -38.34 4.80 -13.68
CA ASN A 20 -38.04 4.44 -15.08
C ASN A 20 -36.60 4.74 -15.52
N GLY A 21 -35.81 5.47 -14.74
CA GLY A 21 -34.39 5.77 -15.05
C GLY A 21 -33.40 4.65 -14.71
N SER A 22 -33.86 3.55 -14.09
CA SER A 22 -33.01 2.49 -13.55
C SER A 22 -33.04 1.23 -14.40
N SER A 23 -32.75 1.31 -15.70
CA SER A 23 -32.61 0.12 -16.55
C SER A 23 -31.75 0.42 -17.76
N SER A 24 -30.43 0.24 -17.62
CA SER A 24 -29.52 -0.30 -18.65
C SER A 24 -28.07 -0.17 -18.17
N PHE A 25 -27.59 -1.16 -17.43
CA PHE A 25 -26.18 -1.52 -17.46
C PHE A 25 -26.11 -3.02 -17.72
N ALA A 26 -25.85 -3.35 -18.98
CA ALA A 26 -25.53 -4.68 -19.43
C ALA A 26 -24.06 -4.98 -19.11
N ALA A 27 -23.79 -6.17 -18.59
CA ALA A 27 -22.52 -6.87 -18.64
C ALA A 27 -22.84 -8.38 -18.65
N PRO A 28 -21.96 -9.28 -19.14
CA PRO A 28 -20.67 -9.07 -19.80
C PRO A 28 -20.61 -9.71 -21.21
N SER A 29 -19.60 -9.38 -21.99
CA SER A 29 -19.18 -10.20 -23.13
C SER A 29 -17.77 -10.69 -22.87
N ASP A 30 -17.65 -12.01 -22.75
CA ASP A 30 -16.39 -12.73 -22.64
C ASP A 30 -15.48 -12.40 -23.82
N VAL A 31 -14.29 -11.91 -23.52
CA VAL A 31 -13.20 -11.78 -24.48
C VAL A 31 -12.17 -12.84 -24.15
N SER A 32 -12.28 -13.94 -24.89
CA SER A 32 -11.29 -14.99 -25.06
C SER A 32 -10.03 -14.40 -25.72
N TRP A 33 -8.89 -14.45 -25.01
CA TRP A 33 -7.57 -14.31 -25.62
C TRP A 33 -6.65 -15.44 -25.15
N THR A 34 -6.62 -16.45 -26.01
CA THR A 34 -5.46 -17.17 -26.53
C THR A 34 -4.17 -17.22 -25.68
N ASN A 35 -3.83 -18.47 -25.34
CA ASN A 35 -2.50 -18.96 -25.00
C ASN A 35 -1.43 -18.42 -25.96
N HIS A 36 -0.40 -17.77 -25.39
CA HIS A 36 0.90 -17.67 -26.03
C HIS A 36 1.97 -18.30 -25.14
N THR A 37 2.34 -19.47 -25.62
CA THR A 37 3.55 -20.27 -25.45
C THR A 37 4.77 -19.54 -24.89
N ALA A 38 5.33 -20.19 -23.87
CA ALA A 38 6.72 -20.21 -23.40
C ALA A 38 7.77 -19.50 -24.27
N THR A 39 8.59 -18.67 -23.61
CA THR A 39 10.01 -18.53 -23.97
C THR A 39 10.82 -18.34 -22.69
N LEU A 40 11.48 -19.42 -22.28
CA LEU A 40 12.53 -19.44 -21.26
C LEU A 40 13.73 -18.63 -21.77
N PRO A 41 14.31 -17.69 -20.99
CA PRO A 41 15.69 -17.32 -21.17
C PRO A 41 16.57 -18.36 -20.47
N LEU A 42 17.53 -18.85 -21.25
CA LEU A 42 18.50 -19.88 -20.92
C LEU A 42 19.30 -19.54 -19.65
N ARG A 43 19.37 -20.54 -18.79
CA ARG A 43 20.36 -20.72 -17.72
C ARG A 43 21.76 -20.86 -18.37
N PRO A 44 22.80 -20.18 -17.90
CA PRO A 44 24.16 -20.68 -18.07
C PRO A 44 24.51 -21.50 -16.82
N ASN A 45 24.56 -22.83 -16.98
CA ASN A 45 25.57 -23.63 -16.28
C ASN A 45 26.93 -23.04 -16.71
N GLY A 46 27.88 -22.79 -15.80
CA GLY A 46 28.64 -23.86 -15.17
C GLY A 46 29.85 -24.15 -16.07
N ASP A 47 31.05 -23.96 -15.51
CA ASP A 47 32.36 -24.38 -16.02
C ASP A 47 33.13 -23.35 -16.86
N MET A 48 33.86 -22.49 -16.15
CA MET A 48 35.09 -21.86 -16.65
C MET A 48 36.20 -22.05 -15.62
N TYR A 49 36.51 -23.31 -15.33
CA TYR A 49 37.88 -23.69 -14.99
C TYR A 49 38.55 -24.09 -16.31
N ASP A 50 39.86 -23.86 -16.40
CA ASP A 50 40.73 -24.25 -17.53
C ASP A 50 41.03 -23.17 -18.58
N LEU A 51 41.77 -22.13 -18.17
CA LEU A 51 42.71 -21.41 -19.04
C LEU A 51 43.60 -20.50 -18.19
N LEU A 52 44.58 -21.09 -17.49
CA LEU A 52 45.83 -20.45 -17.03
C LEU A 52 46.70 -21.50 -16.34
N GLN A 53 47.07 -22.53 -17.08
CA GLN A 53 48.09 -23.48 -16.66
C GLN A 53 49.03 -23.68 -17.84
N LEU A 54 50.02 -22.78 -17.96
CA LEU A 54 51.27 -22.96 -18.69
C LEU A 54 52.16 -21.71 -18.51
N HIS A 55 52.79 -21.58 -17.34
CA HIS A 55 54.11 -20.95 -17.24
C HIS A 55 54.80 -21.47 -15.98
N SER A 56 55.52 -22.57 -16.15
CA SER A 56 56.50 -23.08 -15.20
C SER A 56 57.85 -22.59 -15.69
N ASP A 57 58.47 -21.66 -14.98
CA ASP A 57 59.90 -21.38 -15.09
C ASP A 57 60.43 -20.95 -13.71
N ASP A 58 61.66 -21.38 -13.47
CA ASP A 58 62.30 -21.66 -12.20
C ASP A 58 62.81 -20.44 -11.39
N TYR A 59 62.83 -20.62 -10.07
CA TYR A 59 63.94 -20.27 -9.15
C TYR A 59 64.40 -18.80 -9.03
N TYR A 60 64.03 -18.16 -7.90
CA TYR A 60 64.98 -17.75 -6.85
C TYR A 60 64.24 -17.43 -5.55
N ASP A 61 64.61 -18.12 -4.48
CA ASP A 61 64.18 -17.87 -3.10
C ASP A 61 64.89 -16.60 -2.59
N THR A 62 64.21 -15.46 -2.66
CA THR A 62 64.62 -14.24 -1.96
C THR A 62 63.91 -14.23 -0.63
N PHE A 63 64.62 -14.62 0.42
CA PHE A 63 64.24 -14.34 1.81
C PHE A 63 63.93 -12.85 1.94
N THR A 64 62.64 -12.53 1.89
CA THR A 64 62.15 -11.20 2.22
C THR A 64 62.08 -11.18 3.74
N ASP A 65 62.96 -10.39 4.35
CA ASP A 65 62.93 -10.06 5.77
C ASP A 65 61.47 -9.79 6.20
N PRO A 66 60.97 -10.36 7.31
CA PRO A 66 59.64 -10.04 7.77
C PRO A 66 59.57 -8.52 8.00
N PRO A 67 58.51 -7.83 7.53
CA PRO A 67 58.35 -6.42 7.82
C PRO A 67 58.34 -6.26 9.34
N SER A 68 59.37 -5.59 9.86
CA SER A 68 59.54 -5.24 11.28
C SER A 68 58.55 -4.16 11.76
N HIS A 69 57.48 -3.94 10.99
CA HIS A 69 56.34 -3.13 11.37
C HIS A 69 55.13 -4.05 11.49
N PRO A 70 54.55 -4.22 12.70
CA PRO A 70 53.22 -4.79 12.79
C PRO A 70 52.29 -3.97 11.88
N PRO A 71 51.31 -4.62 11.22
CA PRO A 71 50.27 -3.87 10.52
C PRO A 71 49.71 -2.81 11.48
N PRO A 72 49.44 -1.58 11.03
CA PRO A 72 48.96 -0.51 11.89
C PRO A 72 47.78 -1.08 12.69
N ALA A 73 47.98 -1.18 14.00
CA ALA A 73 46.94 -1.62 14.91
C ALA A 73 45.71 -0.73 14.66
N PRO A 74 44.48 -1.29 14.64
CA PRO A 74 43.28 -0.49 14.54
C PRO A 74 43.38 0.58 15.62
N SER A 75 43.30 1.85 15.19
CA SER A 75 43.51 3.03 16.02
C SER A 75 42.81 2.86 17.37
N GLN A 76 43.65 2.59 18.37
CA GLN A 76 43.26 2.30 19.73
C GLN A 76 42.86 3.63 20.36
N GLY A 77 41.58 3.98 20.28
CA GLY A 77 41.11 5.28 20.79
C GLY A 77 39.62 5.58 20.65
N THR A 78 38.80 4.71 20.06
CA THR A 78 37.35 4.95 19.98
C THR A 78 36.62 3.69 20.38
N ASN A 79 35.86 3.76 21.47
CA ASN A 79 34.88 2.74 21.81
C ASN A 79 34.00 2.50 20.57
N PRO A 80 33.94 1.28 20.00
CA PRO A 80 33.27 1.06 18.74
C PRO A 80 31.82 1.51 18.85
N GLN A 81 31.46 2.48 18.02
CA GLN A 81 30.13 3.10 18.05
C GLN A 81 29.09 2.12 17.46
N PRO A 82 27.82 2.22 17.86
CA PRO A 82 26.75 1.48 17.21
C PRO A 82 26.70 1.80 15.71
N CYS A 83 26.38 0.81 14.88
CA CYS A 83 26.15 1.04 13.46
C CYS A 83 24.94 1.95 13.25
N ASP A 84 25.01 2.83 12.24
CA ASP A 84 23.85 3.60 11.74
C ASP A 84 22.91 2.66 10.96
N TYR A 85 22.23 1.79 11.70
CA TYR A 85 21.31 0.80 11.19
C TYR A 85 19.88 1.12 11.59
N ASP A 86 19.03 1.41 10.60
CA ASP A 86 17.59 1.56 10.81
C ASP A 86 16.88 0.27 10.37
N PRO A 87 16.30 -0.50 11.32
CA PRO A 87 15.60 -1.74 10.99
C PRO A 87 14.43 -1.57 10.02
N CYS A 88 13.89 -0.36 9.85
CA CYS A 88 12.74 -0.09 9.00
C CYS A 88 13.10 0.56 7.65
N ARG A 89 14.40 0.81 7.36
CA ARG A 89 14.84 1.49 6.14
C ARG A 89 15.00 0.53 4.97
N GLU A 90 14.30 0.85 3.89
CA GLU A 90 14.30 0.11 2.62
C GLU A 90 15.68 0.13 1.94
N LEU A 91 16.08 -1.01 1.36
CA LEU A 91 17.32 -1.19 0.61
C LEU A 91 18.59 -0.77 1.37
N GLN A 92 18.57 -0.90 2.70
CA GLN A 92 19.73 -0.68 3.54
C GLN A 92 20.59 -1.95 3.61
N PRO A 93 21.94 -1.86 3.56
CA PRO A 93 22.81 -3.00 3.83
C PRO A 93 22.53 -3.62 5.20
N PRO A 94 22.52 -4.97 5.32
CA PRO A 94 22.40 -5.64 6.61
C PRO A 94 23.45 -5.15 7.59
N CYS A 95 23.08 -5.05 8.87
CA CYS A 95 23.98 -4.50 9.90
C CYS A 95 25.35 -5.23 9.92
N ALA A 96 25.38 -6.55 9.71
CA ALA A 96 26.63 -7.32 9.63
C ALA A 96 27.60 -6.80 8.55
N GLN A 97 27.09 -6.32 7.41
CA GLN A 97 27.92 -5.71 6.37
C GLN A 97 28.41 -4.32 6.79
N LEU A 98 27.58 -3.52 7.47
CA LEU A 98 27.98 -2.23 8.03
C LEU A 98 29.10 -2.41 9.06
N ALA A 99 28.96 -3.37 9.97
CA ALA A 99 29.98 -3.74 10.95
C ALA A 99 31.29 -4.18 10.28
N ALA A 100 31.23 -5.03 9.24
CA ALA A 100 32.40 -5.47 8.51
C ALA A 100 33.13 -4.32 7.79
N SER A 101 32.38 -3.34 7.26
CA SER A 101 32.95 -2.21 6.50
C SER A 101 33.52 -1.09 7.38
N SER A 102 32.96 -0.86 8.57
CA SER A 102 33.27 0.33 9.38
C SER A 102 33.77 0.01 10.81
N GLY A 103 33.71 -1.25 11.22
CA GLY A 103 34.07 -1.66 12.58
C GLY A 103 33.06 -1.24 13.66
N CYS A 104 31.87 -0.79 13.26
CA CYS A 104 30.79 -0.45 14.20
C CYS A 104 30.19 -1.70 14.87
N LEU A 105 29.51 -1.50 16.00
CA LEU A 105 28.80 -2.57 16.70
C LEU A 105 27.35 -2.65 16.23
N CYS A 106 26.93 -3.84 15.82
CA CYS A 106 25.51 -4.15 15.70
C CYS A 106 24.92 -4.49 17.06
N PRO A 107 23.64 -4.17 17.31
CA PRO A 107 22.90 -4.78 18.40
C PRO A 107 23.03 -6.31 18.31
N GLY A 108 23.11 -6.97 19.47
CA GLY A 108 23.41 -8.40 19.55
C GLY A 108 22.46 -9.21 18.67
N VAL A 109 23.00 -9.80 17.61
CA VAL A 109 22.24 -10.63 16.69
C VAL A 109 22.23 -12.08 17.16
N SER A 110 21.06 -12.71 17.18
CA SER A 110 21.01 -14.17 17.20
C SER A 110 21.79 -14.72 16.02
N GLY A 111 22.61 -15.75 16.26
CA GLY A 111 23.47 -16.33 15.24
C GLY A 111 22.67 -17.05 14.13
N PRO A 112 23.34 -17.44 13.03
CA PRO A 112 22.72 -18.07 11.86
C PRO A 112 21.99 -19.39 12.14
N HIS A 113 22.25 -20.01 13.29
CA HIS A 113 21.70 -21.30 13.71
C HIS A 113 20.68 -21.19 14.87
N ALA A 114 20.28 -19.97 15.22
CA ALA A 114 19.13 -19.72 16.10
C ALA A 114 17.98 -19.19 15.24
N ALA A 115 16.75 -19.65 15.48
CA ALA A 115 15.59 -19.15 14.76
C ALA A 115 15.46 -17.62 14.93
N PRO A 116 15.13 -16.88 13.87
CA PRO A 116 15.08 -15.43 13.95
C PRO A 116 13.87 -14.96 14.76
N GLU A 117 13.99 -13.79 15.37
CA GLU A 117 12.86 -13.10 15.98
C GLU A 117 11.86 -12.61 14.92
N ALA A 118 10.62 -12.40 15.32
CA ALA A 118 9.56 -11.95 14.42
C ALA A 118 9.82 -10.51 13.93
N PRO A 119 9.68 -10.22 12.62
CA PRO A 119 9.64 -8.85 12.12
C PRO A 119 8.46 -8.06 12.68
N TYR A 120 8.57 -6.74 12.68
CA TYR A 120 7.45 -5.86 13.00
C TYR A 120 6.76 -5.36 11.73
N LEU A 121 5.53 -5.79 11.48
CA LEU A 121 4.68 -5.30 10.40
C LEU A 121 4.27 -3.85 10.72
N LYS A 122 4.87 -2.91 9.99
CA LYS A 122 4.77 -1.47 10.23
C LYS A 122 3.50 -0.87 9.63
N ARG A 123 3.16 -1.26 8.39
CA ARG A 123 2.06 -0.66 7.64
C ARG A 123 1.59 -1.56 6.51
N LEU A 124 0.29 -1.50 6.24
CA LEU A 124 -0.31 -1.88 4.97
C LEU A 124 -0.83 -0.62 4.26
N SER A 125 -0.48 -0.43 3.00
CA SER A 125 -0.96 0.69 2.19
C SER A 125 -1.34 0.23 0.78
N MET A 126 -2.35 0.86 0.18
CA MET A 126 -2.67 0.58 -1.23
C MET A 126 -1.72 1.34 -2.16
N ASP A 127 -1.26 0.64 -3.20
CA ASP A 127 -0.59 1.23 -4.36
C ASP A 127 -1.21 0.67 -5.64
N GLY A 128 -2.00 1.48 -6.33
CA GLY A 128 -2.84 1.04 -7.44
C GLY A 128 -3.80 -0.07 -7.03
N SER A 129 -3.70 -1.23 -7.68
CA SER A 129 -4.47 -2.45 -7.36
C SER A 129 -3.76 -3.39 -6.37
N GLY A 130 -2.57 -3.03 -5.91
CA GLY A 130 -1.76 -3.80 -4.98
C GLY A 130 -1.82 -3.26 -3.55
N VAL A 131 -1.43 -4.11 -2.60
CA VAL A 131 -1.20 -3.74 -1.21
C VAL A 131 0.30 -3.84 -0.94
N VAL A 132 0.89 -2.71 -0.59
CA VAL A 132 2.27 -2.62 -0.11
C VAL A 132 2.27 -2.99 1.38
N VAL A 133 2.97 -4.07 1.69
CA VAL A 133 3.28 -4.50 3.05
C VAL A 133 4.62 -3.89 3.41
N GLN A 134 4.72 -3.17 4.52
CA GLN A 134 5.97 -2.58 5.01
C GLN A 134 6.28 -3.11 6.41
N TRP A 135 7.54 -3.46 6.67
CA TRP A 135 7.99 -4.05 7.93
C TRP A 135 9.33 -3.47 8.41
N CYS A 136 9.68 -3.79 9.65
CA CYS A 136 10.99 -3.57 10.24
C CYS A 136 11.65 -4.92 10.53
N ALA A 137 12.94 -5.01 10.28
CA ALA A 137 13.75 -6.19 10.54
C ALA A 137 13.91 -6.46 12.05
N PRO A 138 13.98 -7.73 12.46
CA PRO A 138 14.44 -8.10 13.80
C PRO A 138 15.95 -7.88 13.95
N PHE A 139 16.44 -7.90 15.20
CA PHE A 139 17.87 -7.96 15.49
C PHE A 139 18.38 -9.41 15.50
N SER A 140 18.07 -10.16 14.44
CA SER A 140 18.49 -11.55 14.25
C SER A 140 19.25 -11.70 12.94
N PHE A 141 20.03 -12.77 12.81
CA PHE A 141 20.54 -13.16 11.50
C PHE A 141 19.36 -13.61 10.61
N VAL A 142 19.19 -12.93 9.47
CA VAL A 142 18.12 -13.18 8.48
C VAL A 142 18.74 -13.36 7.10
N THR A 143 18.24 -14.32 6.34
CA THR A 143 18.61 -14.57 4.95
C THR A 143 17.60 -13.96 3.97
N HIS A 144 16.31 -14.01 4.31
CA HIS A 144 15.22 -13.42 3.54
C HIS A 144 13.97 -13.26 4.41
N TYR A 145 12.98 -12.55 3.89
CA TYR A 145 11.65 -12.42 4.48
C TYR A 145 10.62 -13.15 3.64
N GLU A 146 9.56 -13.60 4.29
CA GLU A 146 8.37 -14.11 3.62
C GLU A 146 7.15 -13.28 4.05
N VAL A 147 6.33 -12.88 3.08
CA VAL A 147 5.00 -12.32 3.32
C VAL A 147 3.97 -13.41 3.06
N VAL A 148 3.25 -13.79 4.11
CA VAL A 148 2.22 -14.83 4.08
C VAL A 148 0.84 -14.18 4.13
N VAL A 149 -0.04 -14.57 3.21
CA VAL A 149 -1.40 -14.01 3.10
C VAL A 149 -2.41 -15.14 3.16
N GLY A 150 -3.07 -15.31 4.31
CA GLY A 150 -3.96 -16.44 4.56
C GLY A 150 -3.27 -17.78 4.27
N ALA A 151 -3.84 -18.56 3.34
CA ALA A 151 -3.33 -19.87 2.92
C ALA A 151 -2.61 -19.85 1.55
N LEU A 152 -2.28 -18.67 1.04
CA LEU A 152 -1.55 -18.53 -0.22
C LEU A 152 -0.07 -18.90 -0.05
N GLU A 153 0.60 -19.19 -1.17
CA GLU A 153 2.05 -19.38 -1.19
C GLU A 153 2.76 -18.10 -0.68
N PRO A 154 3.81 -18.23 0.15
CA PRO A 154 4.55 -17.08 0.64
C PRO A 154 5.25 -16.32 -0.49
N LEU A 155 5.27 -15.00 -0.37
CA LEU A 155 6.06 -14.14 -1.26
C LEU A 155 7.43 -13.88 -0.62
N LEU A 156 8.52 -14.15 -1.34
CA LEU A 156 9.89 -14.03 -0.84
C LEU A 156 10.47 -12.64 -1.14
N PHE A 157 11.15 -12.05 -0.16
CA PHE A 157 11.81 -10.74 -0.25
C PHE A 157 13.23 -10.80 0.31
N GLY A 158 14.14 -10.03 -0.30
CA GLY A 158 15.55 -9.99 0.11
C GLY A 158 15.78 -9.42 1.51
N VAL A 159 16.94 -9.73 2.09
CA VAL A 159 17.34 -9.26 3.44
C VAL A 159 17.44 -7.73 3.57
N ASP A 160 17.65 -7.03 2.46
CA ASP A 160 17.73 -5.57 2.36
C ASP A 160 16.35 -4.91 2.17
N GLN A 161 15.30 -5.69 1.90
CA GLN A 161 13.96 -5.16 1.64
C GLN A 161 13.17 -4.94 2.93
N ARG A 162 12.38 -3.86 2.96
CA ARG A 162 11.47 -3.51 4.06
C ARG A 162 10.03 -3.32 3.58
N SER A 163 9.77 -3.61 2.31
CA SER A 163 8.46 -3.57 1.73
C SER A 163 8.30 -4.52 0.56
N GLY A 164 7.05 -4.89 0.29
CA GLY A 164 6.69 -5.84 -0.75
C GLY A 164 5.25 -5.64 -1.20
N THR A 165 4.98 -5.81 -2.50
CA THR A 165 3.63 -5.62 -3.05
C THR A 165 2.92 -6.95 -3.22
N VAL A 166 1.76 -7.08 -2.60
CA VAL A 166 0.84 -8.22 -2.78
C VAL A 166 -0.32 -7.79 -3.68
N ARG A 167 -0.62 -8.58 -4.71
CA ARG A 167 -1.77 -8.35 -5.61
C ARG A 167 -2.95 -9.24 -5.22
N GLY A 168 -4.17 -8.76 -5.46
CA GLY A 168 -5.38 -9.56 -5.27
C GLY A 168 -5.76 -9.83 -3.80
N MET A 169 -5.30 -8.99 -2.88
CA MET A 169 -5.61 -9.15 -1.45
C MET A 169 -7.06 -8.75 -1.16
N GLY A 170 -7.85 -9.71 -0.67
CA GLY A 170 -9.24 -9.48 -0.26
C GLY A 170 -9.36 -8.75 1.08
N GLN A 171 -10.49 -8.07 1.30
CA GLN A 171 -10.82 -7.48 2.60
C GLN A 171 -10.83 -8.55 3.70
N GLY A 172 -10.20 -8.26 4.84
CA GLY A 172 -10.15 -9.17 5.97
C GLY A 172 -9.15 -10.32 5.81
N ALA A 173 -8.29 -10.30 4.79
CA ALA A 173 -7.17 -11.24 4.70
C ALA A 173 -6.15 -10.94 5.82
N GLU A 174 -5.70 -11.99 6.51
CA GLU A 174 -4.56 -11.89 7.42
C GLU A 174 -3.26 -11.83 6.63
N VAL A 175 -2.41 -10.86 6.98
CA VAL A 175 -1.10 -10.65 6.38
C VAL A 175 -0.07 -10.76 7.48
N CYS A 176 0.89 -11.64 7.30
CA CYS A 176 2.00 -11.84 8.21
C CYS A 176 3.33 -11.64 7.49
N VAL A 177 4.30 -11.04 8.18
CA VAL A 177 5.70 -11.01 7.74
C VAL A 177 6.52 -11.88 8.68
N VAL A 178 7.30 -12.81 8.13
CA VAL A 178 8.20 -13.67 8.89
C VAL A 178 9.63 -13.53 8.39
N ALA A 179 10.60 -13.69 9.29
CA ALA A 179 12.02 -13.73 8.96
C ALA A 179 12.47 -15.19 8.82
N VAL A 180 13.41 -15.45 7.92
CA VAL A 180 13.92 -16.80 7.65
C VAL A 180 15.44 -16.83 7.69
N ASN A 181 16.00 -17.86 8.32
CA ASN A 181 17.42 -18.18 8.25
C ASN A 181 17.67 -19.69 8.20
N TYR A 182 18.92 -20.12 8.38
CA TYR A 182 19.29 -21.53 8.28
C TYR A 182 18.72 -22.41 9.41
N ALA A 183 18.27 -21.82 10.51
CA ALA A 183 17.61 -22.53 11.60
C ALA A 183 16.10 -22.68 11.38
N GLY A 184 15.51 -21.86 10.50
CA GLY A 184 14.09 -21.92 10.17
C GLY A 184 13.44 -20.55 10.07
N VAL A 185 12.14 -20.53 10.36
CA VAL A 185 11.25 -19.36 10.22
C VAL A 185 10.92 -18.81 11.60
N SER A 186 10.84 -17.49 11.73
CA SER A 186 10.41 -16.83 12.96
C SER A 186 8.98 -17.22 13.34
N GLU A 187 8.67 -17.26 14.62
CA GLU A 187 7.29 -17.41 15.09
C GLU A 187 6.41 -16.23 14.66
N ARG A 188 5.11 -16.49 14.45
CA ARG A 188 4.12 -15.43 14.25
C ARG A 188 3.71 -14.88 15.61
N GLN A 189 3.96 -13.60 15.83
CA GLN A 189 3.68 -12.90 17.08
C GLN A 189 2.81 -11.67 16.85
N GLU A 190 2.29 -11.11 17.94
CA GLU A 190 1.61 -9.82 17.91
C GLU A 190 2.54 -8.75 17.33
N GLY A 191 2.05 -8.03 16.30
CA GLY A 191 2.85 -7.06 15.56
C GLY A 191 3.54 -7.59 14.30
N SER A 192 3.67 -8.91 14.12
CA SER A 192 4.13 -9.49 12.84
C SER A 192 3.00 -9.77 11.85
N CYS A 193 1.77 -9.83 12.36
CA CYS A 193 0.55 -10.12 11.59
C CYS A 193 -0.51 -9.02 11.77
N THR A 194 -1.29 -8.75 10.73
CA THR A 194 -2.45 -7.86 10.81
C THR A 194 -3.52 -8.21 9.78
N MET A 195 -4.78 -7.88 10.09
CA MET A 195 -5.89 -8.05 9.16
C MET A 195 -5.97 -6.86 8.21
N TYR A 196 -5.89 -7.11 6.91
CA TYR A 196 -6.03 -6.08 5.90
C TYR A 196 -7.42 -5.46 5.92
N LYS A 197 -7.45 -4.15 6.20
CA LYS A 197 -8.64 -3.32 6.11
C LYS A 197 -8.41 -2.31 5.00
N PRO A 198 -9.03 -2.47 3.81
CA PRO A 198 -8.92 -1.48 2.76
C PRO A 198 -9.44 -0.12 3.26
N PRO A 199 -8.86 1.00 2.79
CA PRO A 199 -9.39 2.32 3.09
C PRO A 199 -10.87 2.37 2.72
N GLY A 200 -11.68 2.98 3.61
CA GLY A 200 -13.13 3.03 3.44
C GLY A 200 -13.54 3.71 2.14
N ASP A 201 -14.68 3.27 1.60
CA ASP A 201 -15.19 3.76 0.33
C ASP A 201 -15.44 5.27 0.35
N SER A 202 -14.60 6.04 -0.34
CA SER A 202 -14.85 7.46 -0.62
C SER A 202 -16.17 7.68 -1.37
N SER A 203 -16.70 6.61 -2.00
CA SER A 203 -18.01 6.59 -2.64
C SER A 203 -19.15 6.93 -1.69
N VAL A 204 -19.04 6.61 -0.39
CA VAL A 204 -20.10 6.89 0.59
C VAL A 204 -20.17 8.39 0.86
N ALA A 205 -19.02 9.04 1.07
CA ALA A 205 -18.95 10.49 1.25
C ALA A 205 -19.39 11.23 -0.02
N LEU A 206 -19.01 10.74 -1.20
CA LEU A 206 -19.42 11.30 -2.48
C LEU A 206 -20.93 11.17 -2.71
N LYS A 207 -21.52 10.00 -2.41
CA LYS A 207 -22.97 9.77 -2.48
C LYS A 207 -23.73 10.66 -1.51
N ALA A 208 -23.27 10.77 -0.27
CA ALA A 208 -23.86 11.67 0.73
C ALA A 208 -23.79 13.13 0.28
N GLY A 209 -22.66 13.56 -0.29
CA GLY A 209 -22.49 14.90 -0.86
C GLY A 209 -23.43 15.16 -2.04
N LEU A 210 -23.61 14.20 -2.95
CA LEU A 210 -24.55 14.31 -4.08
C LEU A 210 -25.99 14.44 -3.61
N ILE A 211 -26.43 13.61 -2.66
CA ILE A 211 -27.79 13.65 -2.10
C ILE A 211 -28.02 14.97 -1.36
N GLY A 212 -27.08 15.37 -0.49
CA GLY A 212 -27.14 16.63 0.23
C GLY A 212 -27.16 17.84 -0.70
N GLY A 213 -26.33 17.83 -1.74
CA GLY A 213 -26.28 18.86 -2.77
C GLY A 213 -27.58 18.98 -3.56
N ALA A 214 -28.18 17.86 -3.97
CA ALA A 214 -29.45 17.84 -4.69
C ALA A 214 -30.60 18.38 -3.82
N LEU A 215 -30.69 17.97 -2.56
CA LEU A 215 -31.69 18.46 -1.61
C LEU A 215 -31.52 19.96 -1.34
N GLY A 216 -30.28 20.41 -1.15
CA GLY A 216 -29.96 21.82 -0.96
C GLY A 216 -30.35 22.68 -2.16
N LEU A 217 -30.03 22.23 -3.37
CA LEU A 217 -30.39 22.92 -4.61
C LEU A 217 -31.91 23.00 -4.80
N LEU A 218 -32.63 21.90 -4.53
CA LEU A 218 -34.10 21.88 -4.60
C LEU A 218 -34.73 22.87 -3.60
N LEU A 219 -34.20 22.93 -2.39
CA LEU A 219 -34.63 23.91 -1.37
C LEU A 219 -34.43 25.35 -1.87
N LEU A 220 -33.25 25.67 -2.41
CA LEU A 220 -32.95 27.00 -2.94
C LEU A 220 -33.86 27.37 -4.11
N LEU A 221 -34.09 26.46 -5.06
CA LEU A 221 -35.00 26.68 -6.18
C LEU A 221 -36.43 26.92 -5.70
N SER A 222 -36.90 26.14 -4.73
CA SER A 222 -38.24 26.32 -4.15
C SER A 222 -38.39 27.70 -3.48
N LEU A 223 -37.37 28.15 -2.74
CA LEU A 223 -37.36 29.46 -2.09
C LEU A 223 -37.38 30.58 -3.13
N ALA A 224 -36.58 30.45 -4.20
CA ALA A 224 -36.55 31.42 -5.30
C ALA A 224 -37.92 31.54 -5.99
N VAL A 225 -38.60 30.42 -6.23
CA VAL A 225 -39.95 30.40 -6.81
C VAL A 225 -40.97 31.05 -5.88
N LEU A 226 -40.92 30.77 -4.57
CA LEU A 226 -41.82 31.39 -3.59
C LEU A 226 -41.61 32.91 -3.50
N LEU A 227 -40.35 33.35 -3.46
CA LEU A 227 -39.99 34.78 -3.45
C LEU A 227 -40.44 35.48 -4.74
N TRP A 228 -40.28 34.84 -5.90
CA TRP A 228 -40.80 35.35 -7.16
C TRP A 228 -42.32 35.52 -7.08
N ARG A 229 -43.05 34.45 -6.73
CA ARG A 229 -44.52 34.48 -6.64
C ARG A 229 -45.01 35.58 -5.69
N HIS A 230 -44.35 35.75 -4.54
CA HIS A 230 -44.70 36.81 -3.59
C HIS A 230 -44.48 38.20 -4.19
N ARG A 231 -43.34 38.44 -4.85
CA ARG A 231 -43.07 39.70 -5.55
C ARG A 231 -44.09 39.98 -6.67
N ALA A 232 -44.49 38.96 -7.42
CA ALA A 232 -45.46 39.09 -8.49
C ALA A 232 -46.86 39.46 -7.97
N ARG A 233 -47.32 38.82 -6.88
CA ARG A 233 -48.59 39.17 -6.22
C ARG A 233 -48.60 40.61 -5.73
N ARG A 234 -47.55 41.04 -5.00
CA ARG A 234 -47.43 42.43 -4.54
C ARG A 234 -47.48 43.44 -5.69
N LYS A 235 -46.88 43.12 -6.84
CA LYS A 235 -46.97 43.97 -8.03
C LYS A 235 -48.39 44.02 -8.62
N ALA A 236 -49.15 42.92 -8.57
CA ALA A 236 -50.54 42.89 -9.02
C ALA A 236 -51.45 43.68 -8.06
N ASP A 237 -51.30 43.48 -6.76
CA ASP A 237 -52.09 44.17 -5.73
C ASP A 237 -51.89 45.69 -5.78
N ALA A 238 -50.64 46.15 -5.99
CA ALA A 238 -50.31 47.58 -6.15
C ALA A 238 -50.92 48.22 -7.42
N ARG A 239 -51.03 47.45 -8.51
CA ARG A 239 -51.66 47.91 -9.75
C ARG A 239 -53.18 48.01 -9.61
N ILE A 240 -53.79 47.06 -8.89
CA ILE A 240 -55.24 47.09 -8.62
C ILE A 240 -55.58 48.31 -7.76
N THR A 241 -54.79 48.58 -6.70
CA THR A 241 -55.02 49.75 -5.84
C THR A 241 -54.92 51.08 -6.58
N GLN A 242 -53.89 51.28 -7.41
CA GLN A 242 -53.79 52.47 -8.28
C GLN A 242 -54.98 52.60 -9.25
N ALA A 243 -55.43 51.50 -9.87
CA ALA A 243 -56.54 51.55 -10.83
C ALA A 243 -57.88 51.92 -10.16
N THR A 244 -58.10 51.49 -8.91
CA THR A 244 -59.27 51.90 -8.11
C THR A 244 -59.24 53.37 -7.70
N GLU A 245 -58.06 53.94 -7.47
CA GLU A 245 -57.88 55.33 -7.04
C GLU A 245 -58.05 56.32 -8.20
N GLU A 246 -57.78 55.92 -9.45
CA GLU A 246 -58.06 56.73 -10.65
C GLU A 246 -59.53 56.69 -11.11
N THR A 247 -60.37 55.81 -10.54
CA THR A 247 -61.81 55.68 -10.90
C THR A 247 -62.77 56.37 -9.92
N LEU A 248 -62.27 57.07 -8.90
CA LEU A 248 -63.09 57.78 -7.92
C LEU A 248 -63.01 59.31 -8.10
#